data_AF-A0A3B4E9G7-F1
#
_entry.id   AF-A0A3B4E9G7-F1
#
_cell.length_a   1.000
_cell.length_b   1.000
_cell.length_c   1.000
_cell.angle_alpha   90.00
_cell.angle_beta   90.00
_cell.angle_gamma   90.00
#
_symmetry.space_group_name_H-M   'P 1'
#
loop_
_entity.id
_entity.type
_entity.pdbx_description
1 polymer ?
#
loop_
_entity_poly.entity_id
_entity_poly.type
_entity_poly.pdbx_seq_one_letter_code
_entity_poly.pdbx_strand_id
1 'polypeptide(L)'
;MATTNSGVKQSEELDHHWVEKLFSPHFTFQDLLEGKLKTEESSLAKRISRDEQPMAVDVEDKDSCEMLKPHCPGQIHSGEKCIWNEQDISTLRAALTELERDRWRLQQRLRSSDEQFKSEREERRRLEELLEEHKELLGCSRKEAARHALVVKALKMEVYQKDAQLQKLAKQSEEKAEEADGLRAKLRRTSDGYRQIKQEHSDLAWELEKVKAQQKMEEARRVEEARLEYQASIERLQKGVEEARAELRAEKERHGRSLTALELLRRHYNHQEIIKLC
;
A
#
# COMPACT_ATOMS: atom_id res chain seq x y z
N MET A 1 48.29 -27.25 19.13
CA MET A 1 46.90 -26.75 19.15
C MET A 1 46.98 -25.24 19.19
N ALA A 2 46.83 -24.60 18.03
CA ALA A 2 47.06 -23.18 17.85
C ALA A 2 45.80 -22.39 18.18
N THR A 3 45.96 -21.40 19.04
CA THR A 3 45.06 -20.28 19.30
C THR A 3 44.84 -19.45 18.03
N THR A 4 43.59 -19.14 17.72
CA THR A 4 43.24 -18.03 16.83
C THR A 4 42.26 -17.10 17.52
N ASN A 5 42.66 -15.83 17.55
CA ASN A 5 41.97 -14.71 18.16
C ASN A 5 41.62 -13.70 17.06
N SER A 6 40.48 -13.03 17.27
CA SER A 6 40.05 -11.73 16.75
C SER A 6 39.91 -11.49 15.23
N GLY A 7 38.73 -10.97 14.87
CA GLY A 7 38.49 -10.32 13.59
C GLY A 7 37.07 -9.75 13.47
N VAL A 8 36.53 -9.12 14.52
CA VAL A 8 35.28 -8.36 14.43
C VAL A 8 35.57 -7.08 13.66
N LYS A 9 35.23 -7.06 12.37
CA LYS A 9 35.05 -5.83 11.59
C LYS A 9 33.59 -5.43 11.71
N GLN A 10 33.31 -4.47 12.60
CA GLN A 10 32.09 -3.69 12.52
C GLN A 10 32.20 -2.81 11.26
N SER A 11 31.59 -3.24 10.17
CA SER A 11 31.13 -2.29 9.15
C SER A 11 29.87 -1.65 9.72
N GLU A 12 29.95 -0.38 10.10
CA GLU A 12 28.79 0.50 10.20
C GLU A 12 28.25 0.74 8.78
N GLU A 13 27.62 -0.27 8.19
CA GLU A 13 26.66 -0.05 7.12
C GLU A 13 25.39 0.47 7.78
N LEU A 14 25.20 1.78 7.72
CA LEU A 14 23.90 2.41 7.89
C LEU A 14 22.90 1.68 7.00
N ASP A 15 22.03 0.90 7.64
CA ASP A 15 20.97 0.12 7.00
C ASP A 15 19.93 1.09 6.45
N HIS A 16 20.23 1.66 5.28
CA HIS A 16 19.34 2.56 4.56
C HIS A 16 18.09 1.78 4.16
N HIS A 17 16.96 2.16 4.76
CA HIS A 17 15.65 1.58 4.51
C HIS A 17 15.40 1.55 2.99
N TRP A 18 14.88 0.43 2.47
CA TRP A 18 14.67 0.20 1.02
C TRP A 18 13.93 1.34 0.29
N VAL A 19 13.15 2.13 1.04
CA VAL A 19 12.47 3.35 0.59
C VAL A 19 13.47 4.44 0.14
N GLU A 20 14.60 4.61 0.83
CA GLU A 20 15.63 5.62 0.50
C GLU A 20 16.44 5.26 -0.76
N LYS A 21 16.49 3.97 -1.12
CA LYS A 21 17.13 3.50 -2.37
C LYS A 21 16.24 3.72 -3.60
N LEU A 22 14.92 3.75 -3.43
CA LEU A 22 13.96 3.96 -4.53
C LEU A 22 13.58 5.43 -4.71
N PHE A 23 13.72 6.25 -3.66
CA PHE A 23 13.44 7.67 -3.68
C PHE A 23 14.61 8.45 -3.06
N SER A 24 15.68 8.63 -3.83
CA SER A 24 16.74 9.58 -3.45
C SER A 24 16.10 10.95 -3.25
N PRO A 25 16.26 11.60 -2.08
CA PRO A 25 15.66 12.90 -1.84
C PRO A 25 16.20 13.91 -2.85
N HIS A 26 15.31 14.46 -3.70
CA HIS A 26 15.62 15.50 -4.68
C HIS A 26 15.97 16.86 -4.06
N PHE A 27 16.07 16.92 -2.73
CA PHE A 27 16.39 18.11 -1.97
C PHE A 27 17.16 17.70 -0.72
N THR A 28 18.42 18.10 -0.65
CA THR A 28 19.33 17.80 0.46
C THR A 28 19.57 19.05 1.32
N PHE A 29 20.05 18.86 2.55
CA PHE A 29 20.44 19.98 3.42
C PHE A 29 21.58 20.83 2.82
N GLN A 30 22.39 20.24 1.93
CA GLN A 30 23.40 20.98 1.16
C GLN A 30 22.78 21.95 0.15
N ASP A 31 21.67 21.58 -0.51
CA ASP A 31 20.95 22.47 -1.43
C ASP A 31 20.38 23.71 -0.71
N LEU A 32 20.00 23.54 0.56
CA LEU A 32 19.52 24.64 1.42
C LEU A 32 20.64 25.62 1.79
N LEU A 33 21.88 25.13 1.95
CA LEU A 33 23.05 25.95 2.25
C LEU A 33 23.56 26.70 1.01
N GLU A 34 23.57 26.04 -0.15
CA GLU A 34 24.01 26.65 -1.42
C GLU A 34 23.06 27.76 -1.89
N GLY A 35 21.75 27.65 -1.62
CA GLY A 35 20.78 28.70 -1.94
C GLY A 35 20.94 29.98 -1.11
N LYS A 36 21.42 29.87 0.13
CA LYS A 36 21.66 31.02 1.01
C LYS A 36 22.92 31.80 0.63
N LEU A 37 24.00 31.11 0.29
CA LEU A 37 25.28 31.74 -0.07
C LEU A 37 25.19 32.60 -1.33
N LYS A 38 24.47 32.15 -2.37
CA LYS A 38 24.31 32.92 -3.63
C LYS A 38 23.50 34.21 -3.48
N THR A 39 22.66 34.31 -2.45
CA THR A 39 21.77 35.46 -2.23
C THR A 39 22.46 36.55 -1.41
N GLU A 40 23.38 36.18 -0.50
CA GLU A 40 24.11 37.13 0.33
C GLU A 40 25.26 37.83 -0.41
N GLU A 41 25.97 37.14 -1.31
CA GLU A 41 27.06 37.74 -2.12
C GLU A 41 26.55 38.85 -3.07
N SER A 42 25.36 38.68 -3.66
CA SER A 42 24.75 39.69 -4.53
C SER A 42 24.29 40.94 -3.77
N SER A 43 23.96 40.78 -2.49
CA SER A 43 23.43 41.83 -1.62
C SER A 43 24.55 42.71 -1.04
N LEU A 44 25.70 42.10 -0.73
CA LEU A 44 26.90 42.80 -0.26
C LEU A 44 27.56 43.64 -1.37
N ALA A 45 27.59 43.14 -2.61
CA ALA A 45 28.19 43.87 -3.74
C ALA A 45 27.43 45.16 -4.11
N LYS A 46 26.13 45.27 -3.79
CA LYS A 46 25.31 46.48 -4.05
C LYS A 46 25.43 47.56 -2.98
N ARG A 47 25.92 47.25 -1.78
CA ARG A 47 26.07 48.25 -0.70
C ARG A 47 27.40 49.01 -0.76
N ILE A 48 28.40 48.52 -1.50
CA ILE A 48 29.73 49.14 -1.60
C ILE A 48 29.75 50.28 -2.65
N SER A 49 28.81 50.32 -3.61
CA SER A 49 28.83 51.34 -4.69
C SER A 49 28.06 52.63 -4.39
N ARG A 50 27.54 52.84 -3.18
CA ARG A 50 26.68 53.99 -2.85
C ARG A 50 27.07 54.70 -1.56
N ASP A 51 28.36 54.93 -1.34
CA ASP A 51 28.86 55.82 -0.28
C ASP A 51 30.22 56.41 -0.66
N GLU A 52 30.24 57.26 -1.68
CA GLU A 52 31.30 58.28 -1.85
C GLU A 52 30.70 59.55 -2.44
N GLN A 53 30.14 60.41 -1.58
CA GLN A 53 30.04 61.84 -1.82
C GLN A 53 30.07 62.60 -0.49
N PRO A 54 31.20 63.23 -0.13
CA PRO A 54 31.21 64.23 0.94
C PRO A 54 30.65 65.55 0.40
N MET A 55 29.46 65.93 0.88
CA MET A 55 28.95 67.29 0.74
C MET A 55 29.66 68.16 1.79
N ALA A 56 30.69 68.88 1.35
CA ALA A 56 31.25 69.99 2.10
C ALA A 56 30.18 71.09 2.24
N VAL A 57 29.71 71.30 3.46
CA VAL A 57 28.92 72.48 3.84
C VAL A 57 29.70 73.17 4.94
N ASP A 58 30.71 73.93 4.55
CA ASP A 58 31.33 74.90 5.45
C ASP A 58 30.43 76.11 5.52
N VAL A 59 29.79 76.21 6.67
CA VAL A 59 29.05 77.37 7.15
C VAL A 59 30.03 78.55 7.20
N GLU A 60 29.74 79.60 6.44
CA GLU A 60 30.43 80.88 6.61
C GLU A 60 30.17 81.39 8.04
N ASP A 61 31.14 81.19 8.94
CA ASP A 61 31.27 81.95 10.18
C ASP A 61 31.61 83.40 9.80
N LYS A 62 30.56 84.18 9.52
CA LYS A 62 30.63 85.62 9.33
C LYS A 62 30.48 86.33 10.67
N ASP A 63 31.36 85.99 11.61
CA ASP A 63 31.49 86.68 12.89
C ASP A 63 32.75 87.58 12.88
N SER A 64 32.76 88.47 11.89
CA SER A 64 33.50 89.73 12.01
C SER A 64 32.52 90.75 12.54
N CYS A 65 32.25 90.71 13.85
CA CYS A 65 31.85 91.92 14.54
C CYS A 65 33.04 92.88 14.34
N GLU A 66 32.93 93.77 13.35
CA GLU A 66 33.70 94.99 13.34
C GLU A 66 33.56 95.55 14.76
N MET A 67 34.63 95.39 15.54
CA MET A 67 34.88 96.24 16.67
C MET A 67 34.92 97.64 16.06
N LEU A 68 33.74 98.26 15.98
CA LEU A 68 33.61 99.70 15.95
C LEU A 68 34.56 100.14 17.04
N LYS A 69 35.75 100.62 16.62
CA LYS A 69 36.61 101.40 17.49
C LYS A 69 35.64 102.32 18.20
N PRO A 70 35.71 102.46 19.54
CA PRO A 70 35.05 103.58 20.16
C PRO A 70 35.68 104.80 19.49
N HIS A 71 34.98 105.33 18.49
CA HIS A 71 35.22 106.63 17.95
C HIS A 71 34.80 107.49 19.13
N CYS A 72 35.74 107.81 20.02
CA CYS A 72 35.51 108.76 21.09
C CYS A 72 35.02 110.03 20.40
N PRO A 73 33.74 110.38 20.50
CA PRO A 73 33.29 111.66 20.01
C PRO A 73 33.70 112.66 21.09
N GLY A 74 34.58 113.57 20.72
CA GLY A 74 34.67 114.85 21.41
C GLY A 74 35.47 114.85 22.71
N GLN A 75 36.36 115.84 22.77
CA GLN A 75 36.64 116.57 24.00
C GLN A 75 35.37 116.69 24.83
N ILE A 76 35.34 116.09 26.02
CA ILE A 76 34.33 116.43 27.02
C ILE A 76 34.65 117.86 27.44
N HIS A 77 33.86 118.79 26.92
CA HIS A 77 33.87 120.18 27.35
C HIS A 77 33.41 120.18 28.81
N SER A 78 34.18 120.82 29.69
CA SER A 78 33.84 120.98 31.10
C SER A 78 32.54 121.78 31.24
N GLY A 79 31.38 121.10 31.31
CA GLY A 79 30.09 121.79 31.47
C GLY A 79 28.81 120.98 31.27
N GLU A 80 28.83 119.76 30.73
CA GLU A 80 27.61 118.97 30.58
C GLU A 80 27.33 118.14 31.84
N LYS A 81 26.27 118.51 32.58
CA LYS A 81 25.78 117.78 33.75
C LYS A 81 25.27 116.40 33.33
N CYS A 82 25.95 115.33 33.76
CA CYS A 82 25.44 113.97 33.63
C CYS A 82 24.07 113.87 34.31
N ILE A 83 23.04 113.48 33.54
CA ILE A 83 21.65 113.33 34.02
C ILE A 83 21.50 112.11 34.95
N TRP A 84 22.46 111.18 34.87
CA TRP A 84 22.52 109.95 35.64
C TRP A 84 23.45 110.18 36.83
N ASN A 85 22.98 109.84 38.04
CA ASN A 85 23.86 109.81 39.19
C ASN A 85 24.72 108.52 39.15
N GLU A 86 25.79 108.46 39.95
CA GLU A 86 26.70 107.31 40.00
C GLU A 86 25.98 105.99 40.37
N GLN A 87 24.88 106.07 41.12
CA GLN A 87 24.06 104.92 41.49
C GLN A 87 23.26 104.41 40.29
N ASP A 88 22.70 105.29 39.47
CA ASP A 88 21.96 104.91 38.25
C ASP A 88 22.90 104.23 37.25
N ILE A 89 24.13 104.75 37.09
CA ILE A 89 25.18 104.14 36.25
C ILE A 89 25.60 102.76 36.78
N SER A 90 25.77 102.63 38.11
CA SER A 90 26.10 101.35 38.75
C SER A 90 24.97 100.33 38.60
N THR A 91 23.73 100.78 38.70
CA THR A 91 22.52 99.95 38.54
C THR A 91 22.41 99.44 37.11
N LEU A 92 22.64 100.31 36.11
CA LEU A 92 22.66 99.89 34.70
C LEU A 92 23.78 98.92 34.39
N ARG A 93 24.99 99.15 34.92
CA ARG A 93 26.12 98.21 34.75
C ARG A 93 25.82 96.86 35.39
N ALA A 94 25.25 96.84 36.60
CA ALA A 94 24.83 95.61 37.26
C ALA A 94 23.78 94.87 36.42
N ALA A 95 22.75 95.56 35.95
CA ALA A 95 21.71 94.99 35.10
C ALA A 95 22.27 94.42 33.78
N LEU A 96 23.21 95.11 33.12
CA LEU A 96 23.89 94.60 31.93
C LEU A 96 24.68 93.32 32.23
N THR A 97 25.44 93.28 33.33
CA THR A 97 26.18 92.06 33.72
C THR A 97 25.23 90.90 34.06
N GLU A 98 24.06 91.17 34.65
CA GLU A 98 23.04 90.16 34.91
C GLU A 98 22.43 89.64 33.61
N LEU A 99 22.09 90.54 32.66
CA LEU A 99 21.61 90.17 31.33
C LEU A 99 22.63 89.33 30.56
N GLU A 100 23.93 89.65 30.64
CA GLU A 100 24.99 88.87 30.01
C GLU A 100 25.11 87.48 30.62
N ARG A 101 25.04 87.37 31.95
CA ARG A 101 25.01 86.08 32.66
C ARG A 101 23.79 85.25 32.28
N ASP A 102 22.61 85.87 32.20
CA ASP A 102 21.37 85.21 31.79
C ASP A 102 21.43 84.76 30.33
N ARG A 103 21.91 85.61 29.43
CA ARG A 103 22.15 85.27 28.04
C ARG A 103 23.08 84.06 27.93
N TRP A 104 24.17 84.04 28.69
CA TRP A 104 25.09 82.89 28.71
C TRP A 104 24.40 81.63 29.26
N ARG A 105 23.69 81.72 30.39
CA ARG A 105 22.96 80.60 30.99
C ARG A 105 21.91 80.01 30.03
N LEU A 106 21.12 80.86 29.38
CA LEU A 106 20.13 80.44 28.40
C LEU A 106 20.78 79.83 27.15
N GLN A 107 21.90 80.39 26.69
CA GLN A 107 22.64 79.82 25.56
C GLN A 107 23.18 78.42 25.89
N GLN A 108 23.70 78.20 27.10
CA GLN A 108 24.13 76.86 27.52
C GLN A 108 22.95 75.88 27.62
N ARG A 109 21.82 76.31 28.20
CA ARG A 109 20.61 75.49 28.26
C ARG A 109 20.10 75.13 26.86
N LEU A 110 20.07 76.09 25.94
CA LEU A 110 19.68 75.87 24.55
C LEU A 110 20.60 74.82 23.90
N ARG A 111 21.93 74.98 24.01
CA ARG A 111 22.91 74.01 23.50
C ARG A 111 22.67 72.60 24.04
N SER A 112 22.47 72.46 25.35
CA SER A 112 22.21 71.15 25.97
C SER A 112 20.90 70.53 25.48
N SER A 113 19.84 71.32 25.25
CA SER A 113 18.59 70.79 24.68
C SER A 113 18.73 70.45 23.21
N ASP A 114 19.49 71.23 22.45
CA ASP A 114 19.75 70.97 21.03
C ASP A 114 20.52 69.67 20.83
N GLU A 115 21.50 69.38 21.69
CA GLU A 115 22.22 68.10 21.71
C GLU A 115 21.29 66.93 22.03
N GLN A 116 20.40 67.09 23.02
CA GLN A 116 19.38 66.08 23.35
C GLN A 116 18.40 65.82 22.19
N PHE A 117 17.92 66.88 21.53
CA PHE A 117 17.05 66.73 20.37
C PHE A 117 17.77 66.03 19.21
N LYS A 118 19.09 66.26 19.03
CA LYS A 118 19.88 65.54 18.04
C LYS A 118 20.00 64.05 18.40
N SER A 119 20.32 63.71 19.63
CA SER A 119 20.43 62.30 20.05
C SER A 119 19.11 61.56 19.94
N GLU A 120 18.00 62.16 20.37
CA GLU A 120 16.66 61.56 20.22
C GLU A 120 16.27 61.40 18.75
N ARG A 121 16.65 62.34 17.89
CA ARG A 121 16.39 62.24 16.44
C ARG A 121 17.21 61.12 15.80
N GLU A 122 18.44 60.90 16.23
CA GLU A 122 19.26 59.77 15.79
C GLU A 122 18.67 58.44 16.28
N GLU A 123 18.25 58.37 17.54
CA GLU A 123 17.58 57.18 18.09
C GLU A 123 16.28 56.86 17.35
N ARG A 124 15.46 57.88 17.08
CA ARG A 124 14.24 57.71 16.27
C ARG A 124 14.57 57.16 14.89
N ARG A 125 15.60 57.69 14.22
CA ARG A 125 16.04 57.18 12.92
C ARG A 125 16.46 55.72 12.99
N ARG A 126 17.26 55.33 13.99
CA ARG A 126 17.69 53.93 14.20
C ARG A 126 16.50 53.01 14.42
N LEU A 127 15.53 53.44 15.22
CA LEU A 127 14.31 52.67 15.47
C LEU A 127 13.44 52.55 14.23
N GLU A 128 13.30 53.60 13.42
CA GLU A 128 12.58 53.58 12.15
C GLU A 128 13.21 52.57 11.18
N GLU A 129 14.55 52.56 11.05
CA GLU A 129 15.28 51.60 10.22
C GLU A 129 15.02 50.15 10.66
N LEU A 130 15.15 49.84 11.96
CA LEU A 130 14.86 48.50 12.50
C LEU A 130 13.39 48.09 12.28
N LEU A 131 12.46 49.05 12.37
CA LEU A 131 11.04 48.78 12.16
C LEU A 131 10.77 48.40 10.69
N GLU A 132 11.40 49.09 9.74
CA GLU A 132 11.32 48.72 8.33
C GLU A 132 11.97 47.36 8.05
N GLU A 133 13.14 47.05 8.62
CA GLU A 133 13.77 45.73 8.50
C GLU A 133 12.84 44.61 9.00
N HIS A 134 12.22 44.78 10.17
CA HIS A 134 11.27 43.80 10.71
C HIS A 134 9.98 43.68 9.86
N LYS A 135 9.49 44.77 9.26
CA LYS A 135 8.36 44.74 8.32
C LYS A 135 8.71 43.94 7.07
N GLU A 136 9.90 44.11 6.52
CA GLU A 136 10.38 43.35 5.36
C GLU A 136 10.48 41.87 5.68
N LEU A 137 11.08 41.51 6.82
CA LEU A 137 11.17 40.12 7.30
C LEU A 137 9.78 39.48 7.48
N LEU A 138 8.83 40.21 8.09
CA LEU A 138 7.45 39.75 8.23
C LEU A 138 6.79 39.55 6.86
N GLY A 139 7.10 40.43 5.90
CA GLY A 139 6.68 40.29 4.51
C GLY A 139 7.20 39.01 3.85
N CYS A 140 8.48 38.67 4.05
CA CYS A 140 9.08 37.42 3.57
C CYS A 140 8.43 36.20 4.22
N SER A 141 8.29 36.18 5.55
CA SER A 141 7.63 35.09 6.29
C SER A 141 6.19 34.85 5.83
N ARG A 142 5.41 35.91 5.59
CA ARG A 142 4.05 35.79 5.05
C ARG A 142 4.02 35.16 3.65
N LYS A 143 4.96 35.53 2.78
CA LYS A 143 5.08 34.94 1.43
C LYS A 143 5.43 33.46 1.51
N GLU A 144 6.32 33.07 2.41
CA GLU A 144 6.67 31.67 2.66
C GLU A 144 5.48 30.87 3.20
N ALA A 145 4.76 31.41 4.19
CA ALA A 145 3.55 30.79 4.71
C ALA A 145 2.49 30.58 3.61
N ALA A 146 2.32 31.55 2.71
CA ALA A 146 1.43 31.42 1.56
C ALA A 146 1.86 30.30 0.59
N ARG A 147 3.17 30.16 0.32
CA ARG A 147 3.71 29.07 -0.49
C ARG A 147 3.45 27.71 0.18
N HIS A 148 3.75 27.57 1.47
CA HIS A 148 3.49 26.34 2.20
C HIS A 148 2.00 25.97 2.22
N ALA A 149 1.10 26.95 2.34
CA ALA A 149 -0.34 26.71 2.28
C ALA A 149 -0.77 26.13 0.92
N LEU A 150 -0.18 26.60 -0.19
CA LEU A 150 -0.42 26.03 -1.51
C LEU A 150 0.10 24.60 -1.63
N VAL A 151 1.30 24.32 -1.12
CA VAL A 151 1.87 22.95 -1.11
C VAL A 151 0.99 22.00 -0.30
N VAL A 152 0.57 22.41 0.90
CA VAL A 152 -0.34 21.59 1.74
C VAL A 152 -1.66 21.33 1.03
N LYS A 153 -2.21 22.30 0.30
CA LYS A 153 -3.42 22.11 -0.49
C LYS A 153 -3.22 21.10 -1.62
N ALA A 154 -2.10 21.19 -2.35
CA ALA A 154 -1.75 20.26 -3.42
C ALA A 154 -1.57 18.83 -2.88
N LEU A 155 -0.79 18.66 -1.81
CA LEU A 155 -0.58 17.37 -1.18
C LEU A 155 -1.90 16.76 -0.65
N LYS A 156 -2.79 17.56 -0.08
CA LYS A 156 -4.13 17.08 0.33
C LYS A 156 -4.92 16.53 -0.86
N MET A 157 -4.90 17.22 -2.00
CA MET A 157 -5.56 16.73 -3.22
C MET A 157 -4.95 15.42 -3.72
N GLU A 158 -3.61 15.30 -3.70
CA GLU A 158 -2.92 14.07 -4.07
C GLU A 158 -3.29 12.91 -3.15
N VAL A 159 -3.34 13.14 -1.83
CA VAL A 159 -3.80 12.13 -0.85
C VAL A 159 -5.21 11.66 -1.20
N TYR A 160 -6.16 12.56 -1.43
CA TYR A 160 -7.53 12.17 -1.84
C TYR A 160 -7.56 11.36 -3.14
N GLN A 161 -6.73 11.72 -4.12
CA GLN A 161 -6.65 10.98 -5.38
C GLN A 161 -6.08 9.59 -5.18
N LYS A 162 -5.02 9.45 -4.38
CA LYS A 162 -4.40 8.16 -4.07
C LYS A 162 -5.33 7.29 -3.23
N ASP A 163 -6.04 7.85 -2.26
CA ASP A 163 -7.04 7.14 -1.47
C ASP A 163 -8.18 6.60 -2.33
N ALA A 164 -8.67 7.39 -3.30
CA ALA A 164 -9.68 6.94 -4.25
C ALA A 164 -9.17 5.78 -5.13
N GLN A 165 -7.90 5.84 -5.56
CA GLN A 165 -7.26 4.74 -6.30
C GLN A 165 -7.12 3.48 -5.44
N LEU A 166 -6.67 3.62 -4.19
CA LEU A 166 -6.54 2.52 -3.24
C LEU A 166 -7.89 1.86 -2.95
N GLN A 167 -8.94 2.64 -2.71
CA GLN A 167 -10.28 2.10 -2.51
C GLN A 167 -10.80 1.34 -3.73
N LYS A 168 -10.53 1.83 -4.95
CA LYS A 168 -10.88 1.11 -6.17
C LYS A 168 -10.15 -0.22 -6.28
N LEU A 169 -8.83 -0.23 -6.03
CA LEU A 169 -8.03 -1.44 -6.07
C LEU A 169 -8.42 -2.44 -4.96
N ALA A 170 -8.75 -1.95 -3.76
CA ALA A 170 -9.24 -2.78 -2.67
C ALA A 170 -10.53 -3.52 -3.06
N LYS A 171 -11.52 -2.80 -3.60
CA LYS A 171 -12.77 -3.42 -4.08
C LYS A 171 -12.52 -4.46 -5.17
N GLN A 172 -11.66 -4.16 -6.13
CA GLN A 172 -11.30 -5.11 -7.18
C GLN A 172 -10.60 -6.36 -6.62
N SER A 173 -9.74 -6.19 -5.60
CA SER A 173 -9.10 -7.31 -4.92
C SER A 173 -10.12 -8.18 -4.17
N GLU A 174 -11.10 -7.56 -3.52
CA GLU A 174 -12.20 -8.25 -2.83
C GLU A 174 -13.08 -9.03 -3.82
N GLU A 175 -13.53 -8.39 -4.91
CA GLU A 175 -14.31 -9.04 -5.97
C GLU A 175 -13.57 -10.26 -6.55
N LYS A 176 -12.25 -10.13 -6.79
CA LYS A 176 -11.42 -11.23 -7.29
C LYS A 176 -11.23 -12.34 -6.27
N ALA A 177 -11.15 -12.01 -4.98
CA ALA A 177 -11.10 -13.00 -3.91
C ALA A 177 -12.41 -13.80 -3.84
N GLU A 178 -13.57 -13.13 -3.92
CA GLU A 178 -14.88 -13.77 -3.96
C GLU A 178 -15.06 -14.66 -5.19
N GLU A 179 -14.65 -14.21 -6.37
CA GLU A 179 -14.62 -15.02 -7.60
C GLU A 179 -13.78 -16.29 -7.40
N ALA A 180 -12.57 -16.15 -6.84
CA ALA A 180 -11.67 -17.27 -6.58
C ALA A 180 -12.26 -18.27 -5.57
N ASP A 181 -12.94 -17.78 -4.54
CA ASP A 181 -13.62 -18.62 -3.56
C ASP A 181 -14.82 -19.35 -4.16
N GLY A 182 -15.58 -18.68 -5.03
CA GLY A 182 -16.65 -19.29 -5.82
C GLY A 182 -16.14 -20.41 -6.73
N LEU A 183 -15.00 -20.20 -7.40
CA LEU A 183 -14.35 -21.23 -8.23
C LEU A 183 -13.81 -22.39 -7.39
N ARG A 184 -13.18 -22.11 -6.26
CA ARG A 184 -12.72 -23.14 -5.31
C ARG A 184 -13.87 -23.99 -4.79
N ALA A 185 -15.01 -23.39 -4.46
CA ALA A 185 -16.20 -24.11 -4.03
C ALA A 185 -16.76 -25.01 -5.14
N LYS A 186 -16.84 -24.51 -6.40
CA LYS A 186 -17.25 -25.32 -7.56
C LYS A 186 -16.32 -26.52 -7.77
N LEU A 187 -15.00 -26.29 -7.71
CA LEU A 187 -14.00 -27.35 -7.86
C LEU A 187 -14.11 -28.43 -6.78
N ARG A 188 -14.37 -28.05 -5.52
CA ARG A 188 -14.60 -29.01 -4.43
C ARG A 188 -15.82 -29.88 -4.73
N ARG A 189 -16.96 -29.26 -5.10
CA ARG A 189 -18.19 -30.01 -5.42
C ARG A 189 -18.01 -30.96 -6.59
N THR A 190 -17.29 -30.56 -7.65
CA THR A 190 -17.04 -31.45 -8.80
C THR A 190 -16.10 -32.60 -8.43
N SER A 191 -15.09 -32.34 -7.61
CA SER A 191 -14.17 -33.37 -7.09
C SER A 191 -14.91 -34.37 -6.20
N ASP A 192 -15.77 -33.88 -5.31
CA ASP A 192 -16.62 -34.72 -4.44
C ASP A 192 -17.57 -35.59 -5.28
N GLY A 193 -18.24 -35.00 -6.27
CA GLY A 193 -19.09 -35.74 -7.21
C GLY A 193 -18.32 -36.79 -8.00
N TYR A 194 -17.10 -36.49 -8.46
CA TYR A 194 -16.24 -37.47 -9.13
C TYR A 194 -15.88 -38.64 -8.20
N ARG A 195 -15.53 -38.36 -6.95
CA ARG A 195 -15.24 -39.41 -5.95
C ARG A 195 -16.44 -40.29 -5.70
N GLN A 196 -17.63 -39.72 -5.58
CA GLN A 196 -18.87 -40.45 -5.40
C GLN A 196 -19.17 -41.35 -6.61
N ILE A 197 -19.15 -40.81 -7.83
CA ILE A 197 -19.37 -41.59 -9.06
C ILE A 197 -18.36 -42.74 -9.17
N LYS A 198 -17.10 -42.49 -8.80
CA LYS A 198 -16.07 -43.53 -8.80
C LYS A 198 -16.39 -44.67 -7.83
N GLN A 199 -16.89 -44.33 -6.64
CA GLN A 199 -17.33 -45.31 -5.65
C GLN A 199 -18.55 -46.10 -6.14
N GLU A 200 -19.57 -45.42 -6.65
CA GLU A 200 -20.76 -46.06 -7.24
C GLU A 200 -20.38 -47.00 -8.39
N HIS A 201 -19.44 -46.61 -9.25
CA HIS A 201 -18.92 -47.47 -10.30
C HIS A 201 -18.24 -48.73 -9.76
N SER A 202 -17.43 -48.61 -8.69
CA SER A 202 -16.83 -49.80 -8.06
C SER A 202 -17.87 -50.72 -7.43
N ASP A 203 -18.90 -50.16 -6.79
CA ASP A 203 -19.98 -50.92 -6.16
C ASP A 203 -20.80 -51.67 -7.21
N LEU A 204 -21.20 -50.98 -8.29
CA LEU A 204 -21.90 -51.59 -9.42
C LEU A 204 -21.06 -52.66 -10.13
N ALA A 205 -19.75 -52.44 -10.28
CA ALA A 205 -18.85 -53.44 -10.86
C ALA A 205 -18.80 -54.72 -10.02
N TRP A 206 -18.79 -54.58 -8.69
CA TRP A 206 -18.82 -55.72 -7.77
C TRP A 206 -20.15 -56.48 -7.84
N GLU A 207 -21.29 -55.78 -7.79
CA GLU A 207 -22.61 -56.42 -7.91
C GLU A 207 -22.78 -57.12 -9.27
N LEU A 208 -22.29 -56.53 -10.34
CA LEU A 208 -22.34 -57.13 -11.67
C LEU A 208 -21.51 -58.42 -11.74
N GLU A 209 -20.33 -58.45 -11.12
CA GLU A 209 -19.52 -59.68 -11.07
C GLU A 209 -20.18 -60.77 -10.24
N LYS A 210 -20.78 -60.41 -9.11
CA LYS A 210 -21.55 -61.32 -8.26
C LYS A 210 -22.74 -61.92 -9.00
N VAL A 211 -23.53 -61.10 -9.71
CA VAL A 211 -24.67 -61.57 -10.50
C VAL A 211 -24.20 -62.48 -11.64
N LYS A 212 -23.11 -62.13 -12.33
CA LYS A 212 -22.52 -63.02 -13.36
C LYS A 212 -22.10 -64.37 -12.79
N ALA A 213 -21.50 -64.40 -11.60
CA ALA A 213 -21.12 -65.65 -10.94
C ALA A 213 -22.34 -66.49 -10.57
N GLN A 214 -23.40 -65.86 -10.03
CA GLN A 214 -24.67 -66.53 -9.74
C GLN A 214 -25.32 -67.10 -11.00
N GLN A 215 -25.37 -66.33 -12.09
CA GLN A 215 -25.93 -66.79 -13.36
C GLN A 215 -25.18 -68.01 -13.89
N LYS A 216 -23.84 -68.01 -13.87
CA LYS A 216 -23.04 -69.17 -14.30
C LYS A 216 -23.34 -70.42 -13.47
N MET A 217 -23.50 -70.27 -12.16
CA MET A 217 -23.85 -71.38 -11.27
C MET A 217 -25.25 -71.94 -11.57
N GLU A 218 -26.24 -71.07 -11.77
CA GLU A 218 -27.61 -71.45 -12.13
C GLU A 218 -27.69 -72.08 -13.53
N GLU A 219 -26.94 -71.57 -14.51
CA GLU A 219 -26.81 -72.18 -15.84
C GLU A 219 -26.22 -73.59 -15.75
N ALA A 220 -25.13 -73.78 -14.99
CA ALA A 220 -24.53 -75.09 -14.77
C ALA A 220 -25.51 -76.06 -14.08
N ARG A 221 -26.24 -75.57 -13.08
CA ARG A 221 -27.28 -76.33 -12.37
C ARG A 221 -28.38 -76.79 -13.32
N ARG A 222 -28.94 -75.89 -14.15
CA ARG A 222 -29.99 -76.21 -15.12
C ARG A 222 -29.52 -77.22 -16.17
N VAL A 223 -28.27 -77.11 -16.61
CA VAL A 223 -27.67 -78.09 -17.56
C VAL A 223 -27.57 -79.47 -16.92
N GLU A 224 -27.12 -79.58 -15.67
CA GLU A 224 -27.02 -80.87 -14.99
C GLU A 224 -28.40 -81.45 -14.65
N GLU A 225 -29.37 -80.63 -14.22
CA GLU A 225 -30.77 -81.04 -14.04
C GLU A 225 -31.34 -81.64 -15.34
N ALA A 226 -31.19 -80.94 -16.48
CA ALA A 226 -31.63 -81.45 -17.77
C ALA A 226 -30.89 -82.74 -18.18
N ARG A 227 -29.59 -82.84 -17.92
CA ARG A 227 -28.80 -84.07 -18.18
C ARG A 227 -29.34 -85.26 -17.39
N LEU A 228 -29.64 -85.08 -16.10
CA LEU A 228 -30.20 -86.12 -15.24
C LEU A 228 -31.59 -86.55 -15.70
N GLU A 229 -32.44 -85.61 -16.12
CA GLU A 229 -33.76 -85.91 -16.69
C GLU A 229 -33.67 -86.72 -17.99
N TYR A 230 -32.75 -86.34 -18.89
CA TYR A 230 -32.51 -87.10 -20.12
C TYR A 230 -31.96 -88.48 -19.83
N GLN A 231 -31.00 -88.59 -18.90
CA GLN A 231 -30.44 -89.87 -18.48
C GLN A 231 -31.54 -90.80 -17.92
N ALA A 232 -32.38 -90.30 -17.02
CA ALA A 232 -33.50 -91.05 -16.47
C ALA A 232 -34.53 -91.45 -17.54
N SER A 233 -34.70 -90.63 -18.58
CA SER A 233 -35.58 -90.95 -19.72
C SER A 233 -34.98 -92.04 -20.62
N ILE A 234 -33.67 -91.97 -20.90
CA ILE A 234 -32.94 -93.00 -21.63
C ILE A 234 -33.02 -94.34 -20.90
N GLU A 235 -32.76 -94.36 -19.59
CA GLU A 235 -32.81 -95.58 -18.78
C GLU A 235 -34.22 -96.19 -18.76
N ARG A 236 -35.27 -95.37 -18.67
CA ARG A 236 -36.66 -95.84 -18.78
C ARG A 236 -36.95 -96.46 -20.15
N LEU A 237 -36.53 -95.81 -21.23
CA LEU A 237 -36.71 -96.33 -22.59
C LEU A 237 -35.91 -97.63 -22.81
N GLN A 238 -34.69 -97.71 -22.29
CA GLN A 238 -33.87 -98.93 -22.33
C GLN A 238 -34.54 -100.10 -21.62
N LYS A 239 -35.05 -99.89 -20.39
CA LYS A 239 -35.83 -100.89 -19.66
C LYS A 239 -37.05 -101.35 -20.46
N GLY A 240 -37.83 -100.41 -21.01
CA GLY A 240 -38.99 -100.74 -21.85
C GLY A 240 -38.62 -101.54 -23.10
N VAL A 241 -37.47 -101.27 -23.73
CA VAL A 241 -36.96 -102.06 -24.86
C VAL A 241 -36.53 -103.46 -24.44
N GLU A 242 -35.88 -103.61 -23.29
CA GLU A 242 -35.49 -104.92 -22.75
C GLU A 242 -36.69 -105.78 -22.37
N GLU A 243 -37.70 -105.19 -21.74
CA GLU A 243 -38.98 -105.81 -21.42
C GLU A 243 -39.69 -106.29 -22.70
N ALA A 244 -39.86 -105.41 -23.70
CA ALA A 244 -40.47 -105.79 -24.99
C ALA A 244 -39.68 -106.91 -25.72
N ARG A 245 -38.35 -106.90 -25.63
CA ARG A 245 -37.50 -107.98 -26.16
C ARG A 245 -37.71 -109.29 -25.39
N ALA A 246 -37.91 -109.25 -24.08
CA ALA A 246 -38.20 -110.42 -23.26
C ALA A 246 -39.59 -110.98 -23.58
N GLU A 247 -40.60 -110.13 -23.70
CA GLU A 247 -41.96 -110.50 -24.12
C GLU A 247 -41.96 -111.14 -25.52
N LEU A 248 -41.25 -110.54 -26.49
CA LEU A 248 -41.12 -111.11 -27.83
C LEU A 248 -40.47 -112.49 -27.82
N ARG A 249 -39.46 -112.72 -26.97
CA ARG A 249 -38.86 -114.05 -26.79
C ARG A 249 -39.85 -115.04 -26.19
N ALA A 250 -40.54 -114.65 -25.11
CA ALA A 250 -41.54 -115.49 -24.46
C ALA A 250 -42.69 -115.85 -25.43
N GLU A 251 -43.11 -114.91 -26.27
CA GLU A 251 -44.17 -115.16 -27.26
C GLU A 251 -43.69 -116.08 -28.38
N LYS A 252 -42.44 -115.92 -28.87
CA LYS A 252 -41.82 -116.88 -29.80
C LYS A 252 -41.71 -118.28 -29.20
N GLU A 253 -41.34 -118.41 -27.93
CA GLU A 253 -41.29 -119.70 -27.23
C GLU A 253 -42.69 -120.32 -27.10
N ARG A 254 -43.70 -119.53 -26.71
CA ARG A 254 -45.10 -119.96 -26.67
C ARG A 254 -45.59 -120.43 -28.04
N HIS A 255 -45.31 -119.65 -29.08
CA HIS A 255 -45.65 -120.00 -30.45
C HIS A 255 -44.95 -121.28 -30.90
N GLY A 256 -43.66 -121.45 -30.58
CA GLY A 256 -42.93 -122.70 -30.82
C GLY A 256 -43.58 -123.91 -30.14
N ARG A 257 -43.97 -123.80 -28.87
CA ARG A 257 -44.73 -124.84 -28.17
C ARG A 257 -46.07 -125.12 -28.87
N SER A 258 -46.80 -124.08 -29.26
CA SER A 258 -48.07 -124.22 -29.98
C SER A 258 -47.91 -124.94 -31.32
N LEU A 259 -46.87 -124.63 -32.10
CA LEU A 259 -46.56 -125.32 -33.35
C LEU A 259 -46.25 -126.80 -33.11
N THR A 260 -45.43 -127.12 -32.11
CA THR A 260 -45.16 -128.54 -31.78
C THR A 260 -46.42 -129.30 -31.38
N ALA A 261 -47.33 -128.67 -30.62
CA ALA A 261 -48.62 -129.26 -30.28
C ALA A 261 -49.50 -129.49 -31.51
N LEU A 262 -49.56 -128.52 -32.43
CA LEU A 262 -50.29 -128.67 -33.70
C LEU A 262 -49.68 -129.76 -34.59
N GLU A 263 -48.35 -129.89 -34.64
CA GLU A 263 -47.68 -130.99 -35.36
C GLU A 263 -48.00 -132.36 -34.77
N LEU A 264 -48.01 -132.49 -33.44
CA LEU A 264 -48.44 -133.71 -32.76
C LEU A 264 -49.89 -134.07 -33.11
N LEU A 265 -50.80 -133.09 -33.09
CA LEU A 265 -52.18 -133.29 -33.54
C LEU A 265 -52.24 -133.72 -35.01
N ARG A 266 -51.51 -133.03 -35.91
CA ARG A 266 -51.46 -133.38 -37.33
C ARG A 266 -50.94 -134.80 -37.55
N ARG A 267 -49.89 -135.23 -36.83
CA ARG A 267 -49.38 -136.61 -36.85
C ARG A 267 -50.41 -137.62 -36.35
N HIS A 268 -51.13 -137.30 -35.28
CA HIS A 268 -52.18 -138.14 -34.73
C HIS A 268 -53.34 -138.32 -35.72
N TYR A 269 -53.84 -137.23 -36.33
CA TYR A 269 -54.89 -137.31 -37.34
C TYR A 269 -54.43 -138.07 -38.59
N ASN A 270 -53.19 -137.86 -39.05
CA ASN A 270 -52.62 -138.64 -40.15
C ASN A 270 -52.50 -140.14 -39.79
N HIS A 271 -52.15 -140.49 -38.55
CA HIS A 271 -52.18 -141.89 -38.07
C HIS A 271 -53.62 -142.45 -38.01
N GLN A 272 -54.60 -141.64 -37.61
CA GLN A 272 -56.01 -142.04 -37.63
C GLN A 272 -56.60 -142.20 -39.04
N GLU A 273 -56.11 -141.46 -40.04
CA GLU A 273 -56.47 -141.67 -41.45
C GLU A 273 -55.84 -142.94 -42.03
N ILE A 274 -54.60 -143.28 -41.65
CA ILE A 274 -53.94 -144.54 -42.04
C ILE A 274 -54.67 -145.76 -41.43
N ILE A 275 -55.18 -145.65 -40.20
CA ILE A 275 -55.99 -146.72 -39.55
C ILE A 275 -57.41 -146.84 -40.15
N LYS A 276 -57.91 -145.82 -40.85
CA LYS A 276 -59.19 -145.90 -41.60
C LYS A 276 -59.03 -146.39 -43.05
N LEU A 277 -57.80 -146.60 -43.52
CA LEU A 277 -57.46 -147.10 -44.86
C LEU A 277 -56.86 -148.53 -44.85
N CYS A 278 -56.85 -149.21 -43.70
CA CYS A 278 -56.67 -150.66 -43.54
C CYS A 278 -57.97 -151.28 -43.03
#